data_AF-A0A924JS81-F1
#
_entry.id   AF-A0A924JS81-F1
#
_cell.length_a   1.000
_cell.length_b   1.000
_cell.length_c   1.000
_cell.angle_alpha   90.00
_cell.angle_beta   90.00
_cell.angle_gamma   90.00
#
_symmetry.space_group_name_H-M   'P 1'
#
loop_
_entity.id
_entity.type
_entity.pdbx_description
1 polymer ?
#
loop_
_entity_poly.entity_id
_entity_poly.type
_entity_poly.pdbx_seq_one_letter_code
_entity_poly.pdbx_strand_id
1 'polypeptide(L)'
;MSPSFPTGTILGYPRIGRRRELKKAVESYWAGKITADDLEATAAELRRVTRERLLGLGLGRTDSSIPEAFSYYDHVLDAAVT
;
A
#
# COMPACT_ATOMS: atom_id res chain seq x y z
N MET A 1 -26.88 4.73 -15.85
CA MET A 1 -26.51 3.34 -15.48
C MET A 1 -25.97 3.39 -14.07
N SER A 2 -26.49 2.58 -13.15
CA SER A 2 -25.90 2.45 -11.81
C SER A 2 -24.58 1.67 -11.92
N PRO A 3 -23.51 2.10 -11.24
CA PRO A 3 -22.26 1.33 -11.22
C PRO A 3 -22.51 -0.05 -10.60
N SER A 4 -21.96 -1.09 -11.23
CA SER A 4 -21.97 -2.44 -10.67
C SER A 4 -20.88 -2.51 -9.60
N PHE A 5 -21.26 -2.79 -8.35
CA PHE A 5 -20.32 -3.01 -7.26
C PHE A 5 -19.72 -4.42 -7.34
N PRO A 6 -18.46 -4.59 -6.93
CA PRO A 6 -17.85 -5.92 -6.85
C PRO A 6 -18.57 -6.79 -5.81
N THR A 7 -18.55 -8.10 -6.02
CA THR A 7 -19.16 -9.08 -5.10
C THR A 7 -18.47 -9.13 -3.74
N GLY A 8 -17.22 -8.66 -3.66
CA GLY A 8 -16.49 -8.50 -2.42
C GLY A 8 -15.32 -7.54 -2.57
N THR A 9 -15.05 -6.76 -1.52
CA THR A 9 -13.94 -5.80 -1.46
C THR A 9 -13.06 -6.12 -0.26
N ILE A 10 -11.75 -6.06 -0.47
CA ILE A 10 -10.79 -6.11 0.64
C ILE A 10 -10.66 -4.68 1.20
N LEU A 11 -10.94 -4.52 2.49
CA LEU A 11 -10.91 -3.21 3.17
C LEU A 11 -9.49 -2.74 3.51
N GLY A 12 -8.54 -3.66 3.64
CA GLY A 12 -7.17 -3.34 3.97
C GLY A 12 -6.22 -4.50 3.69
N TYR A 13 -4.96 -4.18 3.43
CA TYR A 13 -3.92 -5.17 3.17
C TYR A 13 -2.65 -4.85 3.97
N PRO A 14 -1.89 -5.86 4.44
CA PRO A 14 -0.63 -5.61 5.14
C PRO A 14 0.37 -4.84 4.27
N ARG A 15 0.63 -3.58 4.65
CA ARG A 15 1.57 -2.66 3.95
C ARG A 15 3.05 -2.99 4.13
N ILE A 16 3.38 -3.85 5.09
CA ILE A 16 4.75 -4.08 5.57
C ILE A 16 5.65 -4.81 4.56
N GLY A 17 5.06 -5.52 3.59
CA GLY A 17 5.78 -6.36 2.63
C GLY A 17 6.20 -7.73 3.19
N ARG A 18 6.47 -8.70 2.30
CA ARG A 18 6.72 -10.11 2.66
C ARG A 18 7.94 -10.30 3.56
N ARG A 19 8.94 -9.42 3.46
CA ARG A 19 10.19 -9.48 4.25
C ARG A 19 10.41 -8.19 5.04
N ARG A 20 9.31 -7.52 5.41
CA ARG A 20 9.28 -6.28 6.17
C ARG A 20 10.05 -5.15 5.50
N GLU A 21 9.95 -5.06 4.19
CA GLU A 21 10.62 -4.06 3.36
C GLU A 21 10.29 -2.63 3.83
N LEU A 22 9.02 -2.33 4.10
CA LEU A 22 8.61 -0.99 4.54
C LEU A 22 9.23 -0.61 5.88
N LYS A 23 9.25 -1.55 6.85
CA LYS A 23 9.89 -1.34 8.16
C LYS A 23 11.36 -0.96 8.00
N LYS A 24 12.10 -1.73 7.19
CA LYS A 24 13.53 -1.50 6.96
C LYS A 24 13.79 -0.15 6.29
N ALA A 25 12.97 0.23 5.31
CA ALA A 25 13.10 1.50 4.62
C ALA A 25 12.82 2.68 5.58
N VAL A 26 11.73 2.63 6.34
CA VAL A 26 11.38 3.66 7.33
C VAL A 26 12.48 3.81 8.39
N GLU A 27 12.97 2.70 8.95
CA GLU A 27 14.07 2.73 9.93
C GLU A 27 15.37 3.26 9.34
N SER A 28 15.66 2.94 8.07
CA SER A 28 16.86 3.45 7.38
C SER A 28 16.75 4.93 7.09
N TYR A 29 15.55 5.42 6.73
CA TYR A 29 15.28 6.83 6.52
C TYR A 29 15.44 7.63 7.82
N TRP A 30 14.85 7.17 8.92
CA TRP A 30 15.04 7.79 10.24
C TRP A 30 16.49 7.78 10.71
N ALA A 31 17.26 6.75 10.34
CA ALA A 31 18.69 6.69 10.61
C ALA A 31 19.55 7.54 9.65
N GLY A 32 18.96 8.28 8.72
CA GLY A 32 19.66 9.11 7.73
C GLY A 32 20.46 8.32 6.69
N LYS A 33 20.15 7.03 6.50
CA LYS A 33 20.90 6.12 5.61
C LYS A 33 20.39 6.10 4.18
N ILE A 34 19.13 6.50 3.97
CA ILE A 34 18.51 6.62 2.66
C ILE A 34 17.77 7.95 2.56
N THR A 35 17.52 8.41 1.34
CA THR A 35 16.77 9.64 1.08
C THR A 35 15.26 9.42 1.21
N ALA A 36 14.49 10.51 1.19
CA ALA A 36 13.03 10.43 1.08
C ALA A 36 12.60 9.75 -0.23
N ASP A 37 13.27 10.06 -1.35
CA ASP A 37 13.01 9.46 -2.66
C ASP A 37 13.21 7.93 -2.64
N ASP A 38 14.23 7.44 -1.94
CA ASP A 38 14.49 6.00 -1.77
C ASP A 38 13.36 5.30 -0.97
N LEU A 39 12.86 5.97 0.08
CA LEU A 39 11.73 5.49 0.87
C LEU A 39 10.45 5.45 0.02
N GLU A 40 10.19 6.51 -0.75
CA GLU A 40 9.04 6.61 -1.64
C GLU A 40 9.08 5.55 -2.75
N ALA A 41 10.24 5.33 -3.35
CA ALA A 41 10.44 4.29 -4.35
C ALA A 41 10.15 2.89 -3.78
N THR A 42 10.63 2.61 -2.56
CA THR A 42 10.35 1.34 -1.87
C THR A 42 8.84 1.16 -1.60
N ALA A 43 8.17 2.21 -1.14
CA ALA A 43 6.73 2.19 -0.89
C ALA A 43 5.91 2.03 -2.18
N ALA A 44 6.30 2.71 -3.25
CA ALA A 44 5.67 2.60 -4.57
C ALA A 44 5.76 1.17 -5.11
N GLU A 45 6.94 0.55 -5.01
CA GLU A 45 7.16 -0.83 -5.42
C GLU A 45 6.30 -1.81 -4.61
N LEU A 46 6.21 -1.63 -3.29
CA LEU A 46 5.34 -2.45 -2.45
C LEU A 46 3.87 -2.35 -2.82
N ARG A 47 3.37 -1.14 -3.12
CA ARG A 47 2.01 -0.93 -3.61
C ARG A 47 1.80 -1.62 -4.96
N ARG A 48 2.76 -1.51 -5.89
CA ARG A 48 2.72 -2.17 -7.21
C ARG A 48 2.63 -3.69 -7.09
N VAL A 49 3.55 -4.30 -6.34
CA VAL A 49 3.61 -5.76 -6.12
C VAL A 49 2.33 -6.28 -5.45
N THR A 50 1.81 -5.54 -4.47
CA THR A 50 0.56 -5.89 -3.79
C THR A 50 -0.62 -5.89 -4.75
N ARG A 51 -0.75 -4.83 -5.56
CA ARG A 51 -1.80 -4.73 -6.58
C ARG A 51 -1.70 -5.88 -7.59
N GLU A 52 -0.52 -6.14 -8.14
CA GLU A 52 -0.29 -7.24 -9.08
C GLU A 52 -0.64 -8.61 -8.48
N ARG A 53 -0.30 -8.84 -7.22
CA ARG A 53 -0.68 -10.06 -6.51
C ARG A 53 -2.19 -10.21 -6.39
N LEU A 54 -2.89 -9.16 -5.97
CA LEU A 54 -4.34 -9.20 -5.77
C LEU A 54 -5.10 -9.37 -7.09
N LEU A 55 -4.60 -8.78 -8.17
CA LEU A 55 -5.06 -9.03 -9.54
C LEU A 55 -4.88 -10.49 -9.94
N GLY A 56 -3.69 -11.06 -9.68
CA GLY A 56 -3.41 -12.48 -9.95
C GLY A 56 -4.26 -13.45 -9.12
N LEU A 57 -4.87 -12.98 -8.03
CA LEU A 57 -5.82 -13.74 -7.21
C LEU A 57 -7.28 -13.56 -7.63
N GLY A 58 -7.55 -12.82 -8.72
CA GLY A 58 -8.87 -12.69 -9.32
C GLY A 58 -9.67 -11.45 -8.91
N LEU A 59 -9.07 -10.50 -8.19
CA LEU A 59 -9.72 -9.21 -7.95
C LEU A 59 -9.71 -8.32 -9.20
N GLY A 60 -10.75 -7.51 -9.36
CA GLY A 60 -10.89 -6.63 -10.50
C GLY A 60 -9.84 -5.52 -10.53
N ARG A 61 -9.38 -5.18 -11.74
CA ARG A 61 -8.45 -4.06 -11.98
C ARG A 61 -9.15 -2.71 -12.00
N THR A 62 -10.40 -2.71 -12.46
CA THR A 62 -11.17 -1.51 -12.78
C THR A 62 -12.36 -1.32 -11.84
N ASP A 63 -12.49 -2.18 -10.82
CA ASP A 63 -13.51 -2.06 -9.79
C ASP A 63 -12.87 -1.72 -8.44
N SER A 64 -13.71 -1.49 -7.43
CA SER A 64 -13.27 -1.14 -6.07
C SER A 64 -12.91 -2.38 -5.22
N SER A 65 -12.50 -3.50 -5.81
CA SER A 65 -12.18 -4.72 -5.06
C SER A 65 -10.82 -4.66 -4.35
N ILE A 66 -9.88 -3.90 -4.90
CA ILE A 66 -8.49 -3.79 -4.41
C ILE A 66 -8.37 -2.58 -3.45
N PRO A 67 -7.76 -2.74 -2.26
CA PRO A 67 -7.61 -1.64 -1.30
C PRO A 67 -6.56 -0.64 -1.78
N GLU A 68 -6.83 0.65 -1.58
CA GLU A 68 -5.89 1.74 -1.88
C GLU A 68 -5.20 2.33 -0.64
N ALA A 69 -5.70 2.03 0.56
CA ALA A 69 -5.18 2.58 1.80
C ALA A 69 -3.72 2.14 2.05
N PHE A 70 -2.81 3.11 2.16
CA PHE A 70 -1.41 2.92 2.48
C PHE A 70 -0.97 3.96 3.51
N SER A 71 -0.04 3.58 4.38
CA SER A 71 0.57 4.49 5.35
C SER A 71 2.02 4.09 5.61
N TYR A 72 2.90 5.10 5.73
CA TYR A 72 4.29 4.91 6.14
C TYR A 72 4.40 4.53 7.62
N TYR A 73 3.42 4.91 8.44
CA TYR A 73 3.43 4.66 9.87
C TYR A 73 2.06 4.22 10.35
N ASP A 74 1.11 5.16 10.43
CA ASP A 74 -0.24 4.96 10.90
C ASP A 74 -1.27 5.80 10.13
N HIS A 75 -2.42 5.19 9.80
CA HIS A 75 -3.45 5.83 8.99
C HIS A 75 -4.31 6.83 9.78
N VAL A 76 -4.38 6.70 11.11
CA VAL A 76 -5.04 7.72 11.96
C VAL A 76 -4.16 8.95 12.03
N LEU A 77 -2.84 8.78 12.16
CA LEU A 77 -1.89 9.88 12.04
C LEU A 77 -2.03 10.56 10.68
N ASP A 78 -2.04 9.82 9.58
CA ASP A 78 -2.21 10.38 8.23
C ASP A 78 -3.48 11.23 8.13
N ALA A 79 -4.61 10.75 8.67
CA ALA A 79 -5.87 11.48 8.70
C ALA A 79 -5.86 12.72 9.60
N ALA A 80 -5.01 12.75 10.63
CA ALA A 80 -4.91 13.86 11.58
C ALA A 80 -3.97 14.98 11.13
N VAL A 81 -2.99 14.68 10.27
CA VAL A 81 -1.98 15.65 9.78
C VAL A 81 -2.26 16.16 8.37
N THR A 82 -3.38 15.73 7.78
CA THR A 82 -3.90 16.26 6.51
C THR A 82 -4.56 17.62 6.73
#